data_AF-A0A2D4SHM8-F1
#
_entry.id   AF-A0A2D4SHM8-F1
#
_cell.length_a   1.000
_cell.length_b   1.000
_cell.length_c   1.000
_cell.angle_alpha   90.00
_cell.angle_beta   90.00
_cell.angle_gamma   90.00
#
_symmetry.space_group_name_H-M   'P 1'
#
loop_
_entity.id
_entity.type
_entity.pdbx_description
1 polymer ?
#
loop_
_entity_poly.entity_id
_entity_poly.type
_entity_poly.pdbx_seq_one_letter_code
_entity_poly.pdbx_strand_id
1 'polypeptide(L)' 'MAKAIQPTPEHQKALKWCLKNEIKVSQHPTLKGLRVEINNRGTRILSPETYSKIQANNKCWELYLYLYKKYY' A
#
# COMPACT_ATOMS: atom_id res chain seq x y z
N MET A 1 -5.34 10.35 -17.26
CA MET A 1 -5.86 10.06 -15.90
C MET A 1 -5.37 8.67 -15.49
N ALA A 2 -4.89 8.48 -14.26
CA ALA A 2 -4.47 7.15 -13.80
C ALA A 2 -5.69 6.21 -13.70
N LYS A 3 -5.57 4.98 -14.19
CA LYS A 3 -6.63 3.97 -14.12
C LYS A 3 -6.50 3.18 -12.82
N ALA A 4 -7.61 2.98 -12.11
CA ALA A 4 -7.61 2.14 -10.91
C ALA A 4 -7.24 0.70 -11.31
N ILE A 5 -6.30 0.10 -10.59
CA ILE A 5 -6.05 -1.34 -10.72
C ILE A 5 -7.24 -2.11 -10.17
N GLN A 6 -7.55 -3.24 -10.79
CA GLN A 6 -8.52 -4.18 -10.26
C GLN A 6 -7.77 -5.22 -9.43
N PRO A 7 -8.05 -5.33 -8.11
CA PRO A 7 -7.36 -6.30 -7.26
C PRO A 7 -7.61 -7.73 -7.74
N THR A 8 -6.53 -8.45 -8.05
CA THR A 8 -6.60 -9.88 -8.39
C THR A 8 -6.62 -10.75 -7.12
N PRO A 9 -6.89 -12.07 -7.22
CA PRO A 9 -6.79 -12.97 -6.06
C PRO A 9 -5.41 -12.94 -5.37
N GLU A 10 -4.33 -12.72 -6.13
CA GLU A 10 -2.97 -12.57 -5.58
C GLU A 10 -2.85 -11.33 -4.69
N HIS A 11 -3.44 -10.21 -5.09
CA HIS A 11 -3.46 -8.99 -4.28
C HIS A 11 -4.19 -9.21 -2.95
N GLN A 12 -5.30 -9.95 -2.99
CA GLN A 12 -6.03 -10.30 -1.77
C GLN A 12 -5.24 -11.25 -0.88
N LYS A 13 -4.53 -12.22 -1.45
CA LYS A 13 -3.64 -13.13 -0.72
C LYS A 13 -2.49 -12.36 -0.05
N ALA A 14 -1.86 -11.46 -0.80
CA ALA A 14 -0.80 -10.58 -0.31
C ALA A 14 -1.28 -9.69 0.83
N LEU A 15 -2.46 -9.07 0.70
CA LEU A 15 -3.08 -8.28 1.77
C LEU A 15 -3.32 -9.11 3.02
N LYS A 16 -3.93 -10.30 2.89
CA LYS A 16 -4.17 -11.20 4.03
C LYS A 16 -2.87 -11.60 4.73
N TRP A 17 -1.83 -11.92 3.96
CA TRP A 17 -0.51 -12.25 4.52
C TRP A 17 0.11 -11.05 5.25
N CYS A 18 0.06 -9.86 4.66
CA CYS A 18 0.59 -8.65 5.29
C CYS A 18 -0.13 -8.33 6.60
N LEU A 19 -1.47 -8.37 6.61
CA LEU A 19 -2.26 -8.13 7.83
C LEU A 19 -1.95 -9.15 8.93
N LYS A 20 -1.80 -10.44 8.58
CA LYS A 20 -1.40 -11.49 9.54
C LYS A 20 -0.01 -11.26 10.14
N ASN A 21 0.88 -10.60 9.39
CA ASN A 21 2.24 -10.28 9.81
C ASN A 21 2.39 -8.87 10.42
N GLU A 22 1.27 -8.21 10.74
CA GLU A 22 1.21 -6.86 11.30
C GLU A 22 1.83 -5.78 10.39
N ILE A 23 1.76 -6.03 9.07
CA ILE A 23 2.16 -5.10 8.02
C ILE A 23 0.90 -4.47 7.43
N LYS A 24 0.75 -3.16 7.61
CA LYS A 24 -0.38 -2.38 7.10
C LYS A 24 0.12 -1.34 6.11
N VAL A 25 -0.50 -1.29 4.94
CA VAL A 25 -0.27 -0.24 3.95
C VAL A 25 -1.54 0.58 3.80
N SER A 26 -1.44 1.89 4.00
CA SER A 26 -2.59 2.80 4.02
C SER A 26 -2.28 4.14 3.37
N GLN A 27 -3.33 4.84 2.95
CA GLN A 27 -3.22 6.21 2.46
C GLN A 27 -3.18 7.16 3.66
N HIS A 28 -2.21 8.07 3.66
CA HIS A 28 -2.02 9.07 4.69
C HIS A 28 -2.31 10.46 4.08
N PRO A 29 -3.44 11.10 4.42
CA PRO A 29 -3.77 12.42 3.89
C PRO A 29 -2.85 13.49 4.44
N THR A 30 -2.44 14.41 3.56
CA THR A 30 -1.63 15.60 3.89
C THR A 30 -2.23 16.82 3.23
N LEU A 31 -1.83 18.01 3.68
CA LEU A 31 -2.26 19.28 3.08
C LEU A 31 -1.93 19.41 1.58
N LYS A 32 -0.92 18.67 1.09
CA LYS A 32 -0.44 18.73 -0.30
C LYS A 32 -0.90 17.55 -1.16
N GLY A 33 -1.64 16.59 -0.61
CA GLY A 33 -2.08 15.38 -1.31
C GLY A 33 -2.04 14.13 -0.43
N LEU A 34 -2.08 12.94 -1.04
CA LEU A 34 -2.04 11.67 -0.29
C LEU A 34 -0.64 11.06 -0.33
N ARG A 35 -0.07 10.75 0.83
CA ARG A 35 1.12 9.89 0.93
C ARG A 35 0.68 8.46 1.15
N VAL A 36 1.59 7.51 0.96
CA VAL A 36 1.35 6.11 1.30
C VAL A 36 2.22 5.76 2.50
N GLU A 37 1.58 5.23 3.52
CA GLU A 37 2.22 4.78 4.75
C GLU A 37 2.35 3.26 4.72
N ILE A 38 3.53 2.76 5.05
CA ILE A 38 3.78 1.36 5.39
C ILE A 38 4.05 1.33 6.90
N ASN A 39 3.16 0.71 7.65
CA ASN A 39 3.37 0.39 9.05
C ASN A 39 3.79 -1.09 9.14
N ASN A 40 5.06 -1.33 9.43
CA ASN A 40 5.62 -2.65 9.65
C ASN A 40 5.86 -2.84 11.14
N ARG A 41 4.94 -3.53 11.84
CA ARG A 41 5.07 -3.86 13.28
C ARG A 41 5.38 -2.65 14.15
N GLY A 42 4.71 -1.52 13.89
CA GLY A 42 4.89 -0.27 14.63
C GLY A 42 5.89 0.70 14.00
N THR A 43 6.76 0.24 13.10
CA THR A 43 7.65 1.13 12.35
C THR A 43 6.91 1.71 11.15
N ARG A 44 6.67 3.03 11.16
CA ARG A 44 5.93 3.72 10.10
C ARG A 44 6.89 4.40 9.13
N ILE A 45 6.69 4.16 7.84
CA ILE A 45 7.45 4.75 6.74
C ILE A 45 6.45 5.41 5.79
N LEU A 46 6.67 6.68 5.48
CA LEU A 46 5.84 7.44 4.54
C LEU A 46 6.55 7.59 3.19
N SER A 47 5.82 7.47 2.09
CA SER A 47 6.33 7.73 0.74
C SER A 47 6.90 9.15 0.65
N PRO A 48 8.06 9.39 0.01
CA PRO A 48 8.62 10.75 -0.11
C PRO A 48 7.70 11.68 -0.91
N GLU A 49 6.96 11.13 -1.87
CA GLU A 49 6.09 11.86 -2.77
C GLU A 49 4.61 11.78 -2.35
N THR A 50 3.82 12.71 -2.89
CA THR A 50 2.36 12.73 -2.80
C THR A 50 1.72 12.21 -4.08
N TYR A 51 0.55 11.60 -3.95
CA TYR A 51 -0.19 10.96 -5.01
C TYR A 51 -1.64 11.48 -5.04
N SER A 52 -2.28 11.37 -6.22
CA SER A 52 -3.74 11.46 -6.32
C SER A 52 -4.41 10.25 -5.67
N LYS A 53 -5.72 10.33 -5.40
CA LYS A 53 -6.52 9.23 -4.82
C LYS A 53 -6.33 7.89 -5.54
N ILE A 54 -6.39 7.89 -6.86
CA ILE A 54 -6.26 6.66 -7.66
C ILE A 54 -4.83 6.12 -7.59
N GLN A 55 -3.82 6.98 -7.71
CA GLN A 55 -2.42 6.59 -7.62
C GLN A 55 -2.08 6.03 -6.24
N ALA A 56 -2.51 6.69 -5.17
CA ALA A 56 -2.30 6.23 -3.80
C ALA A 56 -2.93 4.84 -3.56
N ASN A 57 -4.16 4.65 -4.04
CA ASN A 57 -4.84 3.36 -3.97
C ASN A 57 -4.07 2.27 -4.74
N ASN A 58 -3.64 2.56 -5.96
CA ASN A 58 -2.86 1.61 -6.76
C ASN A 58 -1.55 1.25 -6.04
N LYS A 59 -0.86 2.25 -5.48
CA LYS A 59 0.40 2.06 -4.77
C LYS A 59 0.24 1.18 -3.53
N CYS A 60 -0.87 1.30 -2.79
CA CYS A 60 -1.15 0.44 -1.64
C CYS A 60 -1.14 -1.05 -2.04
N TRP A 61 -1.85 -1.41 -3.11
CA TRP A 61 -1.89 -2.77 -3.62
C TRP A 61 -0.55 -3.25 -4.18
N GLU A 62 0.17 -2.39 -4.92
CA GLU A 62 1.52 -2.68 -5.40
C GLU A 62 2.45 -3.02 -4.23
N LEU A 63 2.39 -2.23 -3.15
CA LEU A 63 3.19 -2.44 -1.95
C LEU A 63 2.82 -3.72 -1.21
N TYR A 64 1.53 -4.04 -1.08
CA TYR A 64 1.11 -5.32 -0.51
C TYR A 64 1.68 -6.49 -1.32
N LEU A 65 1.58 -6.45 -2.64
CA LEU A 65 2.09 -7.51 -3.52
C LEU A 65 3.62 -7.60 -3.47
N TYR A 66 4.32 -6.46 -3.48
CA TYR A 66 5.78 -6.40 -3.36
C TYR A 66 6.27 -6.98 -2.03
N LEU A 67 5.67 -6.57 -0.92
CA LEU A 67 6.05 -7.04 0.42
C LEU A 67 5.77 -8.54 0.56
N TYR A 68 4.66 -9.02 0.03
CA TYR A 68 4.37 -10.44 -0.01
C TYR A 68 5.44 -11.21 -0.78
N LYS A 69 5.72 -10.84 -2.04
CA LYS A 69 6.73 -11.51 -2.88
C LYS A 69 8.16 -11.42 -2.33
N LYS A 70 8.46 -10.39 -1.54
CA LYS A 70 9.79 -10.19 -0.94
C LYS A 70 10.05 -11.15 0.23
N TYR A 71 9.01 -11.53 0.96
CA TYR A 71 9.13 -12.26 2.23
C TYR A 71 8.43 -13.63 2.23
N TYR A 72 7.73 -13.98 1.16
CA TYR A 72 7.03 -15.25 0.94
C TYR A 72 7.35 -15.78 -0.45
#